data_AF-A0A9P8P9A3-F1
#
_entry.id   AF-A0A9P8P9A3-F1
#
_cell.length_a   1.000
_cell.length_b   1.000
_cell.length_c   1.000
_cell.angle_alpha   90.00
_cell.angle_beta   90.00
_cell.angle_gamma   90.00
#
_symmetry.space_group_name_H-M   'P 1'
#
loop_
_entity.id
_entity.type
_entity.pdbx_description
1 polymer ?
#
loop_
_entity_poly.entity_id
_entity_poly.type
_entity_poly.pdbx_seq_one_letter_code
_entity_poly.pdbx_strand_id
1 'polypeptide(L)'
;MDHHYERLKEIRSFLEKHSNPETDFNNAIEQFNPNYSKIDPKGLDDSIKAYNDRFERLKFLFLEQESKEKFLRLILEHPPKVISNDDISIVYEENSQLKEVLSQKDKETNALGDAIKGESLSYENLIEMTKEKLMAIEKLELEIKENNQVRESIEKQYGEKLTSTDPLLLELTNKIGGNAHLQIKTEDFHSLTRLDVKLSQISQRRSEISERITQLNQLKQEKLDRIRKDEQKRVGLLEVGNELDNQIQEIKHNNEEDSQNLRDTLIFEKNEKLLTMINKILEGLLIIENYTLIGNGISYNFKRFPDIPIFIQLNSDKTDLTIEKVICEEIPADKIKKLLKVTNLHDGDRLTKVTTALYATLTK
;
A
#
# COMPACT_ATOMS: atom_id res chain seq x y z
N MET A 1 37.33 70.92 30.76
CA MET A 1 38.70 70.94 30.20
C MET A 1 39.30 69.53 30.19
N ASP A 2 39.18 68.75 31.26
CA ASP A 2 39.81 67.42 31.37
C ASP A 2 39.31 66.36 30.37
N HIS A 3 38.03 66.41 29.97
CA HIS A 3 37.47 65.40 29.06
C HIS A 3 37.98 65.51 27.61
N HIS A 4 38.36 66.71 27.17
CA HIS A 4 38.95 66.91 25.85
C HIS A 4 40.41 66.46 25.80
N TYR A 5 41.13 66.56 26.92
CA TYR A 5 42.51 66.11 27.03
C TYR A 5 42.62 64.58 26.95
N GLU A 6 41.75 63.86 27.68
CA GLU A 6 41.72 62.39 27.61
C GLU A 6 41.34 61.87 26.21
N ARG A 7 40.39 62.53 25.53
CA ARG A 7 40.01 62.14 24.17
C ARG A 7 41.12 62.35 23.14
N LEU A 8 41.92 63.42 23.28
CA LEU A 8 43.09 63.63 22.42
C LEU A 8 44.19 62.60 22.70
N LYS A 9 44.34 62.16 23.95
CA LYS A 9 45.28 61.11 24.33
C LYS A 9 44.89 59.74 23.76
N GLU A 10 43.60 59.39 23.79
CA GLU A 10 43.09 58.17 23.14
C GLU A 10 43.30 58.18 21.63
N ILE A 11 42.95 59.28 20.95
CA ILE A 11 43.12 59.42 19.49
C ILE A 11 44.60 59.28 19.12
N ARG A 12 45.50 59.87 19.92
CA ARG A 12 46.95 59.76 19.67
C ARG A 12 47.45 58.32 19.88
N SER A 13 47.00 57.62 20.91
CA SER A 13 47.38 56.21 21.13
C SER A 13 46.81 55.28 20.05
N PHE A 14 45.62 55.59 19.52
CA PHE A 14 45.00 54.86 18.41
C PHE A 14 45.76 55.09 17.10
N LEU A 15 46.15 56.34 16.84
CA LEU A 15 46.99 56.68 15.68
C LEU A 15 48.40 56.09 15.79
N GLU A 16 48.99 56.00 16.98
CA GLU A 16 50.29 55.34 17.20
C GLU A 16 50.19 53.82 17.06
N LYS A 17 49.10 53.18 17.51
CA LYS A 17 48.85 51.74 17.31
C LYS A 17 48.46 51.34 15.89
N HIS A 18 48.01 52.29 15.07
CA HIS A 18 47.57 52.06 13.69
C HIS A 18 48.35 52.91 12.68
N SER A 19 49.51 53.41 13.07
CA SER A 19 50.55 53.85 12.15
C SER A 19 51.30 52.57 11.76
N ASN A 20 51.03 51.87 10.67
CA ASN A 20 50.61 52.35 9.37
C ASN A 20 50.22 51.06 8.57
N PRO A 21 48.93 50.70 8.45
CA PRO A 21 48.50 49.38 7.96
C PRO A 21 48.94 49.09 6.53
N GLU A 22 49.20 50.14 5.76
CA GLU A 22 49.79 50.05 4.42
C GLU A 22 51.24 49.54 4.47
N THR A 23 51.99 49.91 5.50
CA THR A 23 53.36 49.43 5.72
C THR A 23 53.35 47.98 6.21
N ASP A 24 52.41 47.60 7.08
CA ASP A 24 52.26 46.20 7.52
C ASP A 24 51.82 45.29 6.36
N PHE A 25 50.90 45.75 5.51
CA PHE A 25 50.48 45.03 4.32
C PHE A 25 51.62 44.88 3.30
N ASN A 26 52.35 45.96 3.03
CA ASN A 26 53.50 45.91 2.11
C ASN A 26 54.62 45.03 2.66
N ASN A 27 54.88 45.06 3.98
CA ASN A 27 55.85 44.17 4.62
C ASN A 27 55.41 42.70 4.54
N ALA A 28 54.13 42.39 4.75
CA ALA A 28 53.61 41.02 4.61
C ALA A 28 53.74 40.52 3.17
N ILE A 29 53.46 41.38 2.19
CA ILE A 29 53.63 41.07 0.77
C ILE A 29 55.10 40.85 0.40
N GLU A 30 56.02 41.68 0.89
CA GLU A 30 57.46 41.50 0.68
C GLU A 30 57.98 40.21 1.33
N GLN A 31 57.45 39.81 2.48
CA GLN A 31 57.77 38.51 3.09
C GLN A 31 57.32 37.32 2.24
N PHE A 32 56.12 37.41 1.64
CA PHE A 32 55.61 36.34 0.79
C PHE A 32 56.33 36.27 -0.56
N ASN A 33 56.87 37.39 -1.06
CA ASN A 33 57.61 37.40 -2.31
C ASN A 33 58.67 38.52 -2.34
N PRO A 34 59.95 38.23 -2.01
CA PRO A 34 60.99 39.26 -1.87
C PRO A 34 61.34 40.00 -3.18
N ASN A 35 60.76 39.60 -4.31
CA ASN A 35 60.90 40.26 -5.62
C ASN A 35 59.65 41.04 -6.05
N TYR A 36 58.76 41.38 -5.11
CA TYR A 36 57.45 42.01 -5.39
C TYR A 36 57.52 43.29 -6.23
N SER A 37 58.60 44.06 -6.14
CA SER A 37 58.81 45.31 -6.88
C SER A 37 58.98 45.15 -8.40
N LYS A 38 59.05 43.91 -8.93
CA LYS A 38 59.09 43.61 -10.37
C LYS A 38 58.02 42.63 -10.85
N ILE A 39 57.04 42.29 -10.02
CA ILE A 39 56.00 41.32 -10.41
C ILE A 39 55.00 41.99 -11.33
N ASP A 40 54.98 41.54 -12.60
CA ASP A 40 53.91 41.89 -13.54
C ASP A 40 52.58 41.41 -12.94
N PRO A 41 51.58 42.28 -12.74
CA PRO A 41 50.27 41.90 -12.19
C PRO A 41 49.62 40.72 -12.92
N LYS A 42 49.93 40.52 -14.21
CA LYS A 42 49.47 39.34 -14.97
C LYS A 42 50.02 38.01 -14.43
N GLY A 43 51.26 37.98 -13.95
CA GLY A 43 51.88 36.78 -13.37
C GLY A 43 51.31 36.42 -12.00
N LEU A 44 50.75 37.40 -11.28
CA LEU A 44 50.03 37.18 -10.03
C LEU A 44 48.68 36.50 -10.29
N ASP A 45 47.94 36.94 -11.32
CA ASP A 45 46.67 36.32 -11.72
C ASP A 45 46.86 34.85 -12.14
N ASP A 46 47.91 34.56 -12.92
CA ASP A 46 48.24 33.19 -13.31
C ASP A 46 48.60 32.31 -12.08
N SER A 47 49.30 32.87 -11.10
CA SER A 47 49.64 32.18 -9.86
C SER A 47 48.40 31.91 -9.01
N ILE A 48 47.52 32.90 -8.85
CA ILE A 48 46.25 32.75 -8.13
C ILE A 48 45.39 31.68 -8.80
N LYS A 49 45.29 31.70 -10.13
CA LYS A 49 44.56 30.69 -10.89
C LYS A 49 45.15 29.28 -10.68
N ALA A 50 46.47 29.15 -10.75
CA ALA A 50 47.14 27.88 -10.49
C ALA A 50 46.90 27.35 -9.06
N TYR A 51 46.85 28.23 -8.05
CA TYR A 51 46.48 27.84 -6.70
C TYR A 51 45.02 27.42 -6.59
N ASN A 52 44.10 28.14 -7.21
CA ASN A 52 42.68 27.77 -7.24
C ASN A 52 42.48 26.39 -7.88
N ASP A 53 43.13 26.13 -9.01
CA ASP A 53 43.06 24.82 -9.67
C ASP A 53 43.62 23.69 -8.77
N ARG A 54 44.69 23.96 -8.01
CA ARG A 54 45.23 23.02 -7.02
C ARG A 54 44.27 22.79 -5.85
N PHE A 55 43.61 23.83 -5.35
CA PHE A 55 42.64 23.72 -4.27
C PHE A 55 41.38 22.95 -4.69
N GLU A 56 40.86 23.19 -5.90
CA GLU A 56 39.74 22.42 -6.44
C GLU A 56 40.10 20.94 -6.61
N ARG A 57 41.32 20.64 -7.08
CA ARG A 57 41.80 19.26 -7.13
C ARG A 57 41.92 18.64 -5.74
N LEU A 58 42.42 19.38 -4.76
CA LEU A 58 42.53 18.91 -3.37
C LEU A 58 41.15 18.64 -2.76
N LYS A 59 40.18 19.50 -3.02
CA LYS A 59 38.78 19.35 -2.60
C LYS A 59 38.15 18.09 -3.20
N PHE A 60 38.38 17.83 -4.49
CA PHE A 60 37.90 16.60 -5.13
C PHE A 60 38.50 15.35 -4.47
N LEU A 61 39.82 15.34 -4.24
CA LEU A 61 40.51 14.22 -3.58
C LEU A 61 39.98 13.98 -2.16
N PHE A 62 39.69 15.05 -1.41
CA PHE A 62 39.12 14.96 -0.08
C PHE A 62 37.72 14.32 -0.09
N LEU A 63 36.83 14.77 -0.99
CA LEU A 63 35.49 14.20 -1.13
C LEU A 63 35.50 12.74 -1.57
N GLU A 64 36.42 12.37 -2.47
CA GLU A 64 36.63 10.99 -2.88
C GLU A 64 37.07 10.12 -1.68
N GLN A 65 38.00 10.62 -0.87
CA GLN A 65 38.48 9.92 0.32
C GLN A 65 37.37 9.75 1.37
N GLU A 66 36.59 10.79 1.65
CA GLU A 66 35.45 10.74 2.58
C GLU A 66 34.40 9.71 2.11
N SER A 67 34.14 9.67 0.81
CA SER A 67 33.21 8.70 0.21
C SER A 67 33.71 7.26 0.35
N LYS A 68 35.01 7.03 0.13
CA LYS A 68 35.64 5.72 0.33
C LYS A 68 35.57 5.27 1.79
N GLU A 69 35.86 6.17 2.73
CA GLU A 69 35.74 5.86 4.17
C GLU A 69 34.30 5.55 4.57
N LYS A 70 33.33 6.33 4.10
CA LYS A 70 31.91 6.08 4.36
C LYS A 70 31.47 4.72 3.81
N PHE A 71 31.93 4.37 2.61
CA PHE A 71 31.65 3.06 2.01
C PHE A 71 32.28 1.91 2.80
N LEU A 72 33.54 2.05 3.23
CA LEU A 72 34.20 1.05 4.07
C LEU A 72 33.50 0.91 5.42
N ARG A 73 33.10 2.03 6.04
CA ARG A 73 32.33 2.01 7.28
C ARG A 73 31.01 1.27 7.09
N LEU A 74 30.28 1.52 6.00
CA LEU A 74 29.04 0.81 5.68
C LEU A 74 29.27 -0.70 5.55
N ILE A 75 30.34 -1.13 4.87
CA ILE A 75 30.70 -2.55 4.75
C ILE A 75 31.05 -3.15 6.11
N LEU A 76 31.74 -2.41 6.98
CA LEU A 76 32.14 -2.90 8.30
C LEU A 76 30.97 -2.95 9.29
N GLU A 77 30.07 -1.96 9.26
CA GLU A 77 28.85 -1.91 10.07
C GLU A 77 27.81 -2.93 9.60
N HIS A 78 27.73 -3.16 8.29
CA HIS A 78 26.83 -4.10 7.66
C HIS A 78 27.64 -5.04 6.75
N PRO A 79 28.38 -6.00 7.33
CA PRO A 79 29.11 -6.97 6.53
C PRO A 79 28.10 -7.67 5.61
N PRO A 80 28.35 -7.71 4.29
CA PRO A 80 27.48 -8.44 3.39
C PRO A 80 27.36 -9.86 3.92
N LYS A 81 26.14 -10.32 4.16
CA LYS A 81 25.90 -11.68 4.65
C LYS A 81 26.54 -12.64 3.67
N VAL A 82 27.59 -13.32 4.12
CA VAL A 82 28.22 -14.38 3.34
C VAL A 82 27.24 -15.54 3.40
N ILE A 83 26.43 -15.68 2.35
CA ILE A 83 25.54 -16.82 2.20
C ILE A 83 26.44 -18.03 2.08
N SER A 84 26.40 -18.91 3.08
CA SER A 84 27.19 -20.13 3.07
C SER A 84 26.60 -21.11 2.04
N ASN A 85 27.44 -22.01 1.52
CA ASN A 85 26.93 -23.11 0.70
C ASN A 85 25.95 -23.99 1.48
N ASP A 86 26.02 -24.00 2.81
CA ASP A 86 25.10 -24.72 3.69
C ASP A 86 23.71 -24.05 3.67
N ASP A 87 23.64 -22.72 3.76
CA ASP A 87 22.37 -21.98 3.64
C ASP A 87 21.70 -22.23 2.28
N ILE A 88 22.51 -22.24 1.22
CA ILE A 88 22.05 -22.56 -0.13
C ILE A 88 21.50 -23.99 -0.18
N SER A 89 22.20 -24.94 0.44
CA SER A 89 21.78 -26.35 0.47
C SER A 89 20.49 -26.55 1.25
N ILE A 90 20.32 -25.87 2.40
CA ILE A 90 19.08 -25.89 3.20
C ILE A 90 17.91 -25.38 2.35
N VAL A 91 18.08 -24.24 1.68
CA VAL A 91 17.03 -23.67 0.83
C VAL A 91 16.71 -24.58 -0.37
N TYR A 92 17.70 -25.28 -0.93
CA TYR A 92 17.44 -26.26 -1.98
C TYR A 92 16.68 -27.49 -1.47
N GLU A 93 17.01 -27.98 -0.28
CA GLU A 93 16.32 -29.10 0.34
C GLU A 93 14.87 -28.75 0.68
N GLU A 94 14.63 -27.59 1.31
CA GLU A 94 13.29 -27.06 1.58
C GLU A 94 12.47 -26.90 0.28
N ASN A 95 13.07 -26.35 -0.77
CA ASN A 95 12.42 -26.25 -2.08
C ASN A 95 12.11 -27.61 -2.70
N SER A 96 12.98 -28.61 -2.52
CA SER A 96 12.74 -29.96 -3.00
C SER A 96 11.56 -30.61 -2.27
N GLN A 97 11.52 -30.48 -0.94
CA GLN A 97 10.42 -30.99 -0.12
C GLN A 97 9.10 -30.30 -0.48
N LEU A 98 9.09 -28.97 -0.63
CA LEU A 98 7.90 -28.22 -1.03
C LEU A 98 7.38 -28.63 -2.41
N LYS A 99 8.29 -28.89 -3.37
CA LYS A 99 7.91 -29.39 -4.71
C LYS A 99 7.29 -30.78 -4.64
N GLU A 100 7.79 -31.65 -3.78
CA GLU A 100 7.23 -32.99 -3.58
C GLU A 100 5.82 -32.93 -2.97
N VAL A 101 5.65 -32.12 -1.92
CA VAL A 101 4.34 -31.87 -1.30
C VAL A 101 3.35 -31.32 -2.34
N LEU A 102 3.77 -30.36 -3.16
CA LEU A 102 2.92 -29.77 -4.18
C LEU A 102 2.54 -30.79 -5.26
N SER A 103 3.50 -31.60 -5.73
CA SER A 103 3.22 -32.68 -6.69
C SER A 103 2.24 -33.72 -6.13
N GLN A 104 2.35 -34.05 -4.84
CA GLN A 104 1.41 -34.95 -4.17
C GLN A 104 0.01 -34.33 -4.09
N LYS A 105 -0.10 -33.05 -3.73
CA LYS A 105 -1.38 -32.34 -3.66
C LYS A 105 -2.04 -32.19 -5.03
N ASP A 106 -1.27 -31.99 -6.09
CA ASP A 106 -1.78 -31.98 -7.46
C ASP A 106 -2.38 -33.34 -7.84
N LYS A 107 -1.70 -34.45 -7.50
CA LYS A 107 -2.21 -35.80 -7.74
C LYS A 107 -3.50 -36.08 -6.95
N GLU A 108 -3.54 -35.68 -5.67
CA GLU A 108 -4.75 -35.82 -4.83
C GLU A 108 -5.92 -35.02 -5.40
N THR A 109 -5.67 -33.78 -5.84
CA THR A 109 -6.69 -32.89 -6.40
C THR A 109 -7.22 -33.42 -7.73
N ASN A 110 -6.33 -33.92 -8.60
CA ASN A 110 -6.72 -34.55 -9.86
C ASN A 110 -7.55 -35.82 -9.62
N ALA A 111 -7.14 -36.69 -8.69
CA ALA A 111 -7.90 -37.89 -8.33
C ALA A 111 -9.29 -37.54 -7.78
N LEU A 112 -9.40 -36.50 -6.95
CA LEU A 112 -10.69 -36.00 -6.47
C LEU A 112 -11.54 -35.45 -7.61
N GLY A 113 -10.94 -34.70 -8.53
CA GLY A 113 -11.61 -34.18 -9.73
C GLY A 113 -12.18 -35.30 -10.60
N ASP A 114 -11.42 -36.38 -10.80
CA ASP A 114 -11.88 -37.54 -11.56
C ASP A 114 -12.98 -38.32 -10.83
N ALA A 115 -12.91 -38.45 -9.50
CA ALA A 115 -13.97 -39.04 -8.69
C ALA A 115 -15.28 -38.23 -8.79
N ILE A 116 -15.21 -36.90 -8.71
CA ILE A 116 -16.36 -36.01 -8.86
C ILE A 116 -16.96 -36.13 -10.27
N LYS A 117 -16.14 -36.19 -11.32
CA LYS A 117 -16.62 -36.41 -12.69
C LYS A 117 -17.32 -37.76 -12.81
N GLY A 118 -16.76 -38.81 -12.23
CA GLY A 118 -17.38 -40.14 -12.20
C GLY A 118 -18.74 -40.15 -11.51
N GLU A 119 -18.85 -39.51 -10.34
CA GLU A 119 -20.13 -39.35 -9.63
C GLU A 119 -21.11 -38.50 -10.45
N SER A 120 -20.65 -37.40 -11.05
CA SER A 120 -21.48 -36.53 -11.89
C SER A 120 -22.12 -37.30 -13.04
N LEU A 121 -21.33 -38.10 -13.76
CA LEU A 121 -21.84 -38.95 -14.84
C LEU A 121 -22.86 -39.98 -14.33
N SER A 122 -22.63 -40.54 -13.14
CA SER A 122 -23.60 -41.44 -12.51
C SER A 122 -24.91 -40.74 -12.16
N TYR A 123 -24.86 -39.50 -11.67
CA TYR A 123 -26.06 -38.71 -11.39
C TYR A 123 -26.80 -38.33 -12.67
N GLU A 124 -26.07 -37.99 -13.73
CA GLU A 124 -26.63 -37.66 -15.03
C GLU A 124 -27.43 -38.84 -15.60
N ASN A 125 -26.85 -40.05 -15.57
CA ASN A 125 -27.54 -41.29 -15.94
C ASN A 125 -28.79 -41.55 -15.08
N LEU A 126 -28.71 -41.31 -13.76
CA LEU A 126 -29.87 -41.48 -12.87
C LEU A 126 -30.98 -40.46 -13.16
N ILE A 127 -30.64 -39.22 -13.49
CA ILE A 127 -31.59 -38.19 -13.88
C ILE A 127 -32.28 -38.59 -15.19
N GLU A 128 -31.52 -39.08 -16.17
CA GLU A 128 -32.07 -39.55 -17.45
C GLU A 128 -33.02 -40.73 -17.25
N MET A 129 -32.62 -41.75 -16.50
CA MET A 129 -33.50 -42.88 -16.15
C MET A 129 -34.76 -42.44 -15.39
N THR A 130 -34.65 -41.44 -14.52
CA THR A 130 -35.79 -40.91 -13.77
C THR A 130 -36.74 -40.17 -14.70
N LYS A 131 -36.21 -39.40 -15.65
CA LYS A 131 -36.99 -38.70 -16.68
C LYS A 131 -37.75 -39.68 -17.58
N GLU A 132 -37.11 -40.76 -18.02
CA GLU A 132 -37.77 -41.82 -18.79
C GLU A 132 -38.92 -42.47 -18.00
N LYS A 133 -38.70 -42.77 -16.71
CA LYS A 133 -39.74 -43.33 -15.84
C LYS A 133 -40.90 -42.37 -15.63
N LEU A 134 -40.64 -41.06 -15.51
CA LEU A 134 -41.69 -40.04 -15.40
C LEU A 134 -42.54 -40.00 -16.67
N MET A 135 -41.92 -40.01 -17.85
CA MET A 135 -42.65 -40.08 -19.13
C MET A 135 -43.52 -41.35 -19.25
N ALA A 136 -43.02 -42.48 -18.76
CA ALA A 136 -43.79 -43.72 -18.74
C ALA A 136 -45.01 -43.63 -17.79
N ILE A 137 -44.85 -42.98 -16.63
CA ILE A 137 -45.96 -42.73 -15.70
C ILE A 137 -47.01 -41.81 -16.34
N GLU A 138 -46.59 -40.71 -16.96
CA GLU A 138 -47.49 -39.78 -17.65
C GLU A 138 -48.31 -40.49 -18.73
N LYS A 139 -47.69 -41.41 -19.49
CA LYS A 139 -48.38 -42.24 -20.48
C LYS A 139 -49.42 -43.18 -19.83
N LEU A 140 -49.04 -43.87 -18.75
CA LEU A 140 -49.96 -44.75 -18.02
C LEU A 140 -51.14 -43.98 -17.42
N GLU A 141 -50.91 -42.78 -16.90
CA GLU A 141 -51.99 -41.92 -16.40
C GLU A 141 -52.98 -41.53 -17.51
N LEU A 142 -52.49 -41.30 -18.72
CA LEU A 142 -53.33 -41.02 -19.88
C LEU A 142 -54.15 -42.26 -20.29
N GLU A 143 -53.55 -43.44 -20.33
CA GLU A 143 -54.24 -44.70 -20.60
C GLU A 143 -55.31 -45.01 -19.52
N ILE A 144 -55.04 -44.71 -18.24
CA ILE A 144 -56.02 -44.86 -17.17
C ILE A 144 -57.20 -43.90 -17.38
N LYS A 145 -56.94 -42.64 -17.77
CA LYS A 145 -58.01 -41.67 -18.08
C LYS A 145 -58.88 -42.14 -19.25
N GLU A 146 -58.27 -42.64 -20.32
CA GLU A 146 -59.00 -43.21 -21.46
C GLU A 146 -59.85 -44.43 -21.06
N ASN A 147 -59.27 -45.37 -20.31
CA ASN A 147 -59.99 -46.54 -19.80
C ASN A 147 -61.15 -46.15 -18.88
N ASN A 148 -60.98 -45.12 -18.04
CA ASN A 148 -62.05 -44.61 -17.19
C ASN A 148 -63.17 -43.97 -18.02
N GLN A 149 -62.86 -43.22 -19.08
CA GLN A 149 -63.87 -42.68 -20.00
C GLN A 149 -64.63 -43.80 -20.73
N VAL A 150 -63.93 -44.83 -21.20
CA VAL A 150 -64.56 -46.01 -21.80
C VAL A 150 -65.47 -46.69 -20.79
N ARG A 151 -65.02 -46.88 -19.55
CA ARG A 151 -65.83 -47.47 -18.48
C ARG A 151 -67.09 -46.64 -18.18
N GLU A 152 -66.97 -45.33 -18.06
CA GLU A 152 -68.12 -44.43 -17.88
C GLU A 152 -69.10 -44.52 -19.06
N SER A 153 -68.60 -44.64 -20.29
CA SER A 153 -69.44 -44.79 -21.48
C SER A 153 -70.19 -46.14 -21.49
N ILE A 154 -69.53 -47.21 -21.06
CA ILE A 154 -70.13 -48.55 -20.90
C ILE A 154 -71.18 -48.50 -19.78
N GLU A 155 -70.86 -47.94 -18.62
CA GLU A 155 -71.79 -47.82 -17.49
C GLU A 155 -73.04 -47.01 -17.88
N LYS A 156 -72.92 -45.96 -18.70
CA LYS A 156 -74.08 -45.25 -19.26
C LYS A 156 -74.90 -46.13 -20.22
N GLN A 157 -74.25 -46.80 -21.19
CA GLN A 157 -74.94 -47.66 -22.16
C GLN A 157 -75.66 -48.86 -21.52
N TYR A 158 -75.06 -49.46 -20.49
CA TYR A 158 -75.65 -50.60 -19.78
C TYR A 158 -76.59 -50.18 -18.65
N GLY A 159 -76.37 -49.02 -18.01
CA GLY A 159 -77.31 -48.44 -17.06
C GLY A 159 -78.64 -48.07 -17.72
N GLU A 160 -78.62 -47.60 -18.97
CA GLU A 160 -79.82 -47.34 -19.79
C GLU A 160 -80.51 -48.62 -20.29
N LYS A 161 -79.78 -49.74 -20.44
CA LYS A 161 -80.35 -51.06 -20.78
C LYS A 161 -80.84 -51.84 -19.55
N LEU A 162 -80.28 -51.61 -18.36
CA LEU A 162 -80.74 -52.24 -17.11
C LEU A 162 -82.04 -51.63 -16.59
N THR A 163 -82.37 -50.38 -16.93
CA THR A 163 -83.68 -49.79 -16.61
C THR A 163 -84.81 -50.27 -17.54
N SER A 164 -84.48 -51.07 -18.57
CA SER A 164 -85.44 -51.66 -19.52
C SER A 164 -85.44 -53.19 -19.55
N THR A 165 -84.80 -53.86 -18.57
CA THR A 165 -84.81 -55.33 -18.49
C THR A 165 -85.87 -55.86 -17.51
N ASP A 166 -86.69 -56.76 -18.06
CA ASP A 166 -87.81 -57.52 -17.50
C ASP A 166 -87.64 -57.98 -16.03
N PRO A 167 -88.70 -57.92 -15.20
CA PRO A 167 -88.70 -58.42 -13.81
C PRO A 167 -88.52 -59.95 -13.66
N LEU A 168 -88.27 -60.69 -14.74
CA LEU A 168 -88.07 -62.15 -14.76
C LEU A 168 -86.63 -62.60 -14.43
N LEU A 169 -85.61 -61.74 -14.56
CA LEU A 169 -84.21 -62.11 -14.28
C LEU A 169 -83.83 -62.09 -12.79
N LEU A 170 -84.61 -61.38 -11.96
CA LEU A 170 -84.43 -61.36 -10.51
C LEU A 170 -84.94 -62.65 -9.84
N GLU A 171 -85.84 -63.39 -10.50
CA GLU A 171 -86.40 -64.63 -9.98
C GLU A 171 -85.50 -65.86 -10.28
N LEU A 172 -84.68 -65.78 -11.33
CA LEU A 172 -83.70 -66.81 -11.70
C LEU A 172 -82.43 -66.77 -10.83
N THR A 173 -81.99 -65.59 -10.40
CA THR A 173 -80.82 -65.44 -9.52
C THR A 173 -81.09 -65.98 -8.11
N ASN A 174 -82.32 -65.87 -7.61
CA ASN A 174 -82.70 -66.46 -6.33
C ASN A 174 -82.91 -67.98 -6.37
N LYS A 175 -83.11 -68.59 -7.55
CA LYS A 175 -83.23 -70.05 -7.71
C LYS A 175 -81.90 -70.78 -7.95
N ILE A 176 -80.82 -70.07 -8.30
CA ILE A 176 -79.49 -70.65 -8.52
C ILE A 176 -78.58 -70.52 -7.27
N GLY A 177 -79.02 -69.78 -6.24
CA GLY A 177 -78.26 -69.55 -5.00
C GLY A 177 -78.11 -70.75 -4.05
N GLY A 178 -78.57 -71.95 -4.43
CA GLY A 178 -78.38 -73.17 -3.66
C GLY A 178 -77.62 -74.21 -4.48
N ASN A 179 -76.41 -74.56 -4.05
CA ASN A 179 -75.58 -75.68 -4.54
C ASN A 179 -74.61 -75.43 -5.71
N ALA A 180 -73.89 -74.31 -5.72
CA ALA A 180 -72.56 -74.27 -6.34
C ALA A 180 -71.50 -74.45 -5.25
N HIS A 181 -71.16 -75.72 -5.00
CA HIS A 181 -69.99 -76.14 -4.27
C HIS A 181 -68.76 -75.55 -4.98
N LEU A 182 -68.33 -74.36 -4.56
CA LEU A 182 -67.07 -73.75 -4.99
C LEU A 182 -65.94 -74.58 -4.40
N GLN A 183 -65.58 -75.66 -5.10
CA GLN A 183 -64.21 -76.12 -5.13
C GLN A 183 -63.38 -74.95 -5.63
N ILE A 184 -62.88 -74.14 -4.69
CA ILE A 184 -61.80 -73.19 -4.95
C ILE A 184 -60.72 -74.03 -5.61
N LYS A 185 -60.50 -73.80 -6.91
CA LYS A 185 -59.45 -74.48 -7.66
C LYS A 185 -58.16 -74.23 -6.89
N THR A 186 -57.43 -75.30 -6.59
CA THR A 186 -56.13 -75.26 -5.90
C THR A 186 -55.15 -74.25 -6.53
N GLU A 187 -55.33 -73.90 -7.80
CA GLU A 187 -54.60 -72.85 -8.53
C GLU A 187 -54.82 -71.42 -7.98
N ASP A 188 -56.02 -71.08 -7.50
CA ASP A 188 -56.32 -69.75 -6.94
C ASP A 188 -55.66 -69.58 -5.55
N PHE A 189 -55.59 -70.66 -4.78
CA PHE A 189 -54.90 -70.68 -3.49
C PHE A 189 -53.36 -70.57 -3.65
N HIS A 190 -52.80 -71.20 -4.69
CA HIS A 190 -51.39 -71.02 -5.05
C HIS A 190 -51.07 -69.60 -5.56
N SER A 191 -52.04 -68.94 -6.19
CA SER A 191 -51.90 -67.57 -6.66
C SER A 191 -51.89 -66.56 -5.49
N LEU A 192 -52.73 -66.80 -4.47
CA LEU A 192 -52.75 -66.01 -3.22
C LEU A 192 -51.45 -66.15 -2.42
N THR A 193 -50.96 -67.38 -2.24
CA THR A 193 -49.67 -67.59 -1.54
C THR A 193 -48.48 -66.97 -2.29
N ARG A 194 -48.48 -66.97 -3.63
CA ARG A 194 -47.47 -66.22 -4.42
C ARG A 194 -47.58 -64.71 -4.25
N LEU A 195 -48.80 -64.17 -4.11
CA LEU A 195 -49.02 -62.75 -3.84
C LEU A 195 -48.53 -62.36 -2.44
N ASP A 196 -48.75 -63.19 -1.43
CA ASP A 196 -48.25 -62.95 -0.07
C ASP A 196 -46.72 -62.93 -0.01
N VAL A 197 -46.05 -63.84 -0.73
CA VAL A 197 -44.59 -63.82 -0.85
C VAL A 197 -44.12 -62.53 -1.54
N LYS A 198 -44.78 -62.08 -2.60
CA LYS A 198 -44.47 -60.80 -3.26
C LYS A 198 -44.71 -59.60 -2.35
N LEU A 199 -45.79 -59.59 -1.58
CA LEU A 199 -46.09 -58.55 -0.60
C LEU A 199 -45.02 -58.48 0.49
N SER A 200 -44.56 -59.62 0.99
CA SER A 200 -43.44 -59.69 1.93
C SER A 200 -42.12 -59.18 1.33
N GLN A 201 -41.85 -59.46 0.05
CA GLN A 201 -40.66 -58.92 -0.63
C GLN A 201 -40.77 -57.41 -0.84
N ILE A 202 -41.96 -56.90 -1.14
CA ILE A 202 -42.22 -55.46 -1.30
C ILE A 202 -42.07 -54.75 0.05
N SER A 203 -42.58 -55.32 1.15
CA SER A 203 -42.44 -54.73 2.48
C SER A 203 -40.98 -54.68 2.92
N GLN A 204 -40.21 -55.74 2.67
CA GLN A 204 -38.77 -55.77 2.92
C GLN A 204 -38.04 -54.69 2.11
N ARG A 205 -38.28 -54.60 0.80
CA ARG A 205 -37.67 -53.55 -0.04
C ARG A 205 -38.05 -52.14 0.42
N ARG A 206 -39.29 -51.92 0.87
CA ARG A 206 -39.71 -50.63 1.44
C ARG A 206 -38.93 -50.30 2.71
N SER A 207 -38.67 -51.28 3.57
CA SER A 207 -37.84 -51.10 4.76
C SER A 207 -36.40 -50.70 4.38
N GLU A 208 -35.79 -51.41 3.45
CA GLU A 208 -34.42 -51.11 2.96
C GLU A 208 -34.33 -49.71 2.33
N ILE A 209 -35.32 -49.31 1.54
CA ILE A 209 -35.39 -47.97 0.95
C ILE A 209 -35.55 -46.92 2.05
N SER A 210 -36.42 -47.15 3.03
CA SER A 210 -36.62 -46.24 4.15
C SER A 210 -35.32 -46.02 4.94
N GLU A 211 -34.60 -47.10 5.21
CA GLU A 211 -33.31 -47.04 5.91
C GLU A 211 -32.26 -46.26 5.09
N ARG A 212 -32.20 -46.49 3.78
CA ARG A 212 -31.31 -45.74 2.89
C ARG A 212 -31.66 -44.25 2.80
N ILE A 213 -32.94 -43.90 2.82
CA ILE A 213 -33.39 -42.49 2.90
C ILE A 213 -32.92 -41.86 4.22
N THR A 214 -33.00 -42.57 5.35
CA THR A 214 -32.50 -42.06 6.63
C THR A 214 -30.99 -41.82 6.61
N GLN A 215 -30.21 -42.74 6.04
CA GLN A 215 -28.75 -42.59 5.88
C GLN A 215 -28.39 -41.40 4.97
N LEU A 216 -29.09 -41.25 3.84
CA LEU A 216 -28.89 -40.12 2.93
C LEU A 216 -29.21 -38.79 3.59
N ASN A 217 -30.27 -38.74 4.41
CA ASN A 217 -30.62 -37.53 5.16
C ASN A 217 -29.57 -37.18 6.23
N GLN A 218 -29.01 -38.18 6.92
CA GLN A 218 -27.90 -37.97 7.85
C GLN A 218 -26.67 -37.42 7.12
N LEU A 219 -26.27 -38.03 6.01
CA LEU A 219 -25.09 -37.61 5.24
C LEU A 219 -25.28 -36.22 4.63
N LYS A 220 -26.50 -35.89 4.17
CA LYS A 220 -26.86 -34.53 3.73
C LYS A 220 -26.71 -33.53 4.87
N GLN A 221 -27.17 -33.86 6.08
CA GLN A 221 -27.07 -32.99 7.24
C GLN A 221 -25.60 -32.75 7.63
N GLU A 222 -24.78 -33.80 7.66
CA GLU A 222 -23.34 -33.68 7.92
C GLU A 222 -22.62 -32.81 6.89
N LYS A 223 -22.95 -32.96 5.59
CA LYS A 223 -22.39 -32.10 4.53
C LYS A 223 -22.81 -30.64 4.72
N LEU A 224 -24.07 -30.37 5.06
CA LEU A 224 -24.54 -29.01 5.35
C LEU A 224 -23.83 -28.40 6.55
N ASP A 225 -23.57 -29.16 7.61
CA ASP A 225 -22.86 -28.67 8.79
C ASP A 225 -21.37 -28.42 8.50
N ARG A 226 -20.74 -29.22 7.63
CA ARG A 226 -19.38 -28.93 7.13
C ARG A 226 -19.33 -27.64 6.32
N ILE A 227 -20.27 -27.46 5.38
CA ILE A 227 -20.37 -26.22 4.58
C ILE A 227 -20.56 -25.00 5.48
N ARG A 228 -21.41 -25.10 6.52
CA ARG A 228 -21.60 -24.01 7.50
C ARG A 228 -20.31 -23.68 8.25
N LYS A 229 -19.54 -24.68 8.69
CA LYS A 229 -18.26 -24.46 9.37
C LYS A 229 -17.24 -23.81 8.45
N ASP A 230 -17.17 -24.24 7.19
CA ASP A 230 -16.24 -23.67 6.23
C ASP A 230 -16.64 -22.23 5.85
N GLU A 231 -17.93 -21.93 5.76
CA GLU A 231 -18.41 -20.56 5.55
C GLU A 231 -18.11 -19.66 6.75
N GLN A 232 -18.27 -20.15 7.99
CA GLN A 232 -17.86 -19.42 9.19
C GLN A 232 -16.35 -19.13 9.21
N LYS A 233 -15.51 -20.09 8.81
CA LYS A 233 -14.07 -19.86 8.67
C LYS A 233 -13.77 -18.82 7.59
N ARG A 234 -14.46 -18.86 6.47
CA ARG A 234 -14.30 -17.88 5.38
C ARG A 234 -14.64 -16.48 5.83
N VAL A 235 -15.73 -16.31 6.58
CA VAL A 235 -16.12 -15.03 7.18
C VAL A 235 -15.06 -14.54 8.17
N GLY A 236 -14.57 -15.42 9.07
CA GLY A 236 -13.49 -15.05 10.00
C GLY A 236 -12.19 -14.63 9.30
N LEU A 237 -11.82 -15.29 8.19
CA LEU A 237 -10.66 -14.90 7.39
C LEU A 237 -10.85 -13.54 6.69
N LEU A 238 -12.07 -13.22 6.25
CA LEU A 238 -12.40 -11.90 5.69
C LEU A 238 -12.32 -10.80 6.75
N GLU A 239 -12.76 -11.06 7.98
CA GLU A 239 -12.63 -10.11 9.10
C GLU A 239 -11.16 -9.81 9.41
N VAL A 240 -10.30 -10.84 9.48
CA VAL A 240 -8.84 -10.67 9.65
C VAL A 240 -8.23 -9.91 8.47
N GLY A 241 -8.67 -10.18 7.24
CA GLY A 241 -8.23 -9.44 6.05
C GLY A 241 -8.56 -7.95 6.14
N ASN A 242 -9.79 -7.61 6.54
CA ASN A 242 -10.21 -6.21 6.73
C ASN A 242 -9.42 -5.51 7.86
N GLU A 243 -9.09 -6.23 8.94
CA GLU A 243 -8.28 -5.70 10.04
C GLU A 243 -6.84 -5.39 9.58
N LEU A 244 -6.24 -6.28 8.79
CA LEU A 244 -4.92 -6.05 8.18
C LEU A 244 -4.94 -4.85 7.22
N ASP A 245 -5.97 -4.70 6.39
CA ASP A 245 -6.10 -3.56 5.50
C ASP A 245 -6.23 -2.23 6.27
N ASN A 246 -6.96 -2.22 7.38
CA ASN A 246 -7.05 -1.06 8.26
C ASN A 246 -5.68 -0.71 8.89
N GLN A 247 -4.93 -1.71 9.38
CA GLN A 247 -3.58 -1.50 9.90
C GLN A 247 -2.62 -0.96 8.83
N ILE A 248 -2.72 -1.45 7.59
CA ILE A 248 -1.92 -0.94 6.46
C ILE A 248 -2.25 0.53 6.17
N GLN A 249 -3.54 0.90 6.20
CA GLN A 249 -3.96 2.29 6.01
C GLN A 249 -3.44 3.19 7.15
N GLU A 250 -3.51 2.74 8.39
CA GLU A 250 -2.99 3.47 9.56
C GLU A 250 -1.47 3.68 9.46
N ILE A 251 -0.71 2.64 9.09
CA ILE A 251 0.75 2.75 8.89
C ILE A 251 1.07 3.73 7.75
N LYS A 252 0.30 3.73 6.66
CA LYS A 252 0.49 4.70 5.57
C LYS A 252 0.24 6.13 6.04
N HIS A 253 -0.84 6.35 6.77
CA HIS A 253 -1.17 7.66 7.32
C HIS A 253 -0.09 8.17 8.27
N ASN A 254 0.35 7.34 9.21
CA ASN A 254 1.42 7.70 10.16
C ASN A 254 2.74 8.01 9.44
N ASN A 255 3.12 7.22 8.42
CA ASN A 255 4.33 7.50 7.64
C ASN A 255 4.23 8.81 6.84
N GLU A 256 3.06 9.16 6.33
CA GLU A 256 2.83 10.44 5.65
C GLU A 256 2.92 11.61 6.64
N GLU A 257 2.32 11.48 7.83
CA GLU A 257 2.41 12.47 8.90
C GLU A 257 3.86 12.65 9.39
N ASP A 258 4.58 11.56 9.66
CA ASP A 258 5.99 11.58 10.07
C ASP A 258 6.88 12.20 8.98
N SER A 259 6.63 11.88 7.71
CA SER A 259 7.34 12.48 6.59
C SER A 259 7.10 13.99 6.48
N GLN A 260 5.88 14.44 6.76
CA GLN A 260 5.51 15.85 6.75
C GLN A 260 6.14 16.58 7.95
N ASN A 261 6.06 16.01 9.15
CA ASN A 261 6.70 16.53 10.35
C ASN A 261 8.22 16.67 10.17
N LEU A 262 8.86 15.68 9.54
CA LEU A 262 10.30 15.72 9.24
C LEU A 262 10.62 16.84 8.24
N ARG A 263 9.80 17.02 7.19
CA ARG A 263 9.97 18.13 6.24
C ARG A 263 9.83 19.48 6.92
N ASP A 264 8.81 19.65 7.76
CA ASP A 264 8.56 20.90 8.47
C ASP A 264 9.69 21.21 9.46
N THR A 265 10.21 20.20 10.16
CA THR A 265 11.37 20.33 11.06
C THR A 265 12.64 20.72 10.29
N LEU A 266 12.91 20.08 9.14
CA LEU A 266 14.05 20.41 8.29
C LEU A 266 13.93 21.82 7.69
N ILE A 267 12.73 22.24 7.29
CA ILE A 267 12.46 23.60 6.82
C ILE A 267 12.70 24.60 7.95
N PHE A 268 12.22 24.31 9.17
CA PHE A 268 12.42 25.16 10.33
C PHE A 268 13.91 25.32 10.68
N GLU A 269 14.67 24.22 10.82
CA GLU A 269 16.10 24.28 11.11
C GLU A 269 16.89 25.03 10.03
N LYS A 270 16.53 24.83 8.76
CA LYS A 270 17.16 25.50 7.63
C LYS A 270 16.87 27.01 7.65
N ASN A 271 15.63 27.39 7.98
CA ASN A 271 15.23 28.78 8.11
C ASN A 271 15.88 29.44 9.31
N GLU A 272 16.01 28.76 10.45
CA GLU A 272 16.69 29.27 11.64
C GLU A 272 18.18 29.53 11.36
N LYS A 273 18.86 28.59 10.71
CA LYS A 273 20.26 28.76 10.30
C LYS A 273 20.42 29.94 9.35
N LEU A 274 19.52 30.09 8.38
CA LEU A 274 19.53 31.20 7.43
C LEU A 274 19.25 32.55 8.12
N LEU A 275 18.30 32.60 9.06
CA LEU A 275 18.00 33.80 9.86
C LEU A 275 19.21 34.21 10.70
N THR A 276 19.82 33.26 11.39
CA THR A 276 21.03 33.48 12.20
C THR A 276 22.16 34.02 11.34
N MET A 277 22.28 33.51 10.12
CA MET A 277 23.27 33.94 9.14
C MET A 277 23.01 35.35 8.62
N ILE A 278 21.76 35.68 8.27
CA ILE A 278 21.33 37.04 7.90
C ILE A 278 21.59 38.01 9.04
N ASN A 279 21.25 37.64 10.29
CA ASN A 279 21.47 38.46 11.46
C ASN A 279 22.96 38.73 11.68
N LYS A 280 23.83 37.73 11.57
CA LYS A 280 25.30 37.93 11.63
C LYS A 280 25.81 38.86 10.54
N ILE A 281 25.28 38.74 9.32
CA ILE A 281 25.62 39.68 8.24
C ILE A 281 25.15 41.07 8.64
N LEU A 282 23.89 41.24 9.04
CA LEU A 282 23.33 42.54 9.42
C LEU A 282 24.04 43.16 10.63
N GLU A 283 24.46 42.40 11.63
CA GLU A 283 25.30 42.85 12.75
C GLU A 283 26.68 43.33 12.28
N GLY A 284 27.25 42.70 11.25
CA GLY A 284 28.49 43.13 10.61
C GLY A 284 28.32 44.38 9.73
N LEU A 285 27.15 44.57 9.13
CA LEU A 285 26.84 45.69 8.22
C LEU A 285 26.28 46.92 8.97
N LEU A 286 25.54 46.71 10.07
CA LEU A 286 24.78 47.70 10.82
C LEU A 286 25.11 47.54 12.30
N ILE A 287 25.35 48.65 13.01
CA ILE A 287 25.56 48.61 14.47
C ILE A 287 24.20 48.41 15.15
N ILE A 288 23.71 47.17 15.12
CA ILE A 288 22.44 46.74 15.72
C ILE A 288 22.67 46.52 17.21
N GLU A 289 21.80 47.09 18.04
CA GLU A 289 21.91 46.95 19.49
C GLU A 289 21.15 45.73 20.01
N ASN A 290 19.95 45.45 19.47
CA ASN A 290 19.13 44.27 19.74
C ASN A 290 18.08 44.07 18.63
N TYR A 291 17.42 42.90 18.54
CA TYR A 291 16.25 42.69 17.68
C TYR A 291 15.16 41.91 18.40
N THR A 292 13.92 42.04 17.91
CA THR A 292 12.74 41.34 18.42
C THR A 292 11.87 40.84 17.27
N LEU A 293 11.45 39.58 17.34
CA LEU A 293 10.49 38.99 16.41
C LEU A 293 9.08 39.48 16.74
N ILE A 294 8.39 40.05 15.75
CA ILE A 294 7.00 40.52 15.88
C ILE A 294 6.18 39.88 14.75
N GLY A 295 5.41 38.84 15.08
CA GLY A 295 4.67 38.05 14.09
C GLY A 295 5.60 37.34 13.11
N ASN A 296 5.35 37.49 11.80
CA ASN A 296 6.20 36.94 10.73
C ASN A 296 7.33 37.91 10.30
N GLY A 297 7.54 39.02 11.02
CA GLY A 297 8.56 40.03 10.73
C GLY A 297 9.61 40.15 11.83
N ILE A 298 10.80 40.63 11.48
CA ILE A 298 11.86 40.96 12.44
C ILE A 298 11.95 42.47 12.56
N SER A 299 11.84 42.98 13.79
CA SER A 299 12.07 44.39 14.12
C SER A 299 13.46 44.53 14.75
N TYR A 300 14.29 45.42 14.20
CA TYR A 300 15.66 45.64 14.65
C TYR A 300 15.77 46.99 15.37
N ASN A 301 16.42 47.01 16.54
CA ASN A 301 16.78 48.21 17.28
C ASN A 301 18.26 48.54 17.04
N PHE A 302 18.51 49.71 16.44
CA PHE A 302 19.85 50.14 16.03
C PHE A 302 20.45 51.13 17.05
N LYS A 303 21.74 50.96 17.36
CA LYS A 303 22.50 51.85 18.25
C LYS A 303 22.84 53.19 17.60
N ARG A 304 22.91 53.18 16.25
CA ARG A 304 23.00 54.35 15.38
C ARG A 304 22.24 54.03 14.10
N PHE A 305 21.13 54.71 13.87
CA PHE A 305 20.32 54.54 12.66
C PHE A 305 21.15 54.98 11.43
N PRO A 306 21.19 54.21 10.33
CA PRO A 306 21.38 54.85 9.03
C PRO A 306 20.12 55.70 8.77
N ASP A 307 20.26 56.95 8.34
CA ASP A 307 19.11 57.87 8.08
C ASP A 307 18.14 57.39 6.98
N ILE A 308 18.25 56.14 6.54
CA ILE A 308 17.55 55.58 5.39
C ILE A 308 16.92 54.24 5.80
N PRO A 309 15.60 54.07 5.65
CA PRO A 309 14.93 52.81 5.91
C PRO A 309 15.29 51.76 4.85
N ILE A 310 15.60 50.54 5.31
CA ILE A 310 15.86 49.38 4.45
C ILE A 310 14.70 48.40 4.62
N PHE A 311 14.01 48.08 3.52
CA PHE A 311 12.94 47.09 3.48
C PHE A 311 13.40 45.85 2.70
N ILE A 312 13.42 44.70 3.34
CA ILE A 312 13.76 43.40 2.71
C ILE A 312 12.48 42.59 2.59
N GLN A 313 12.02 42.38 1.35
CA GLN A 313 10.89 41.53 1.02
C GLN A 313 11.40 40.13 0.66
N LEU A 314 10.96 39.14 1.43
CA LEU A 314 11.29 37.72 1.23
C LEU A 314 10.15 37.04 0.47
N ASN A 315 10.49 36.21 -0.52
CA ASN A 315 9.50 35.41 -1.23
C ASN A 315 9.22 34.12 -0.44
N SER A 316 7.98 33.90 0.00
CA SER A 316 7.55 32.72 0.76
C SER A 316 6.98 31.59 -0.10
N ASP A 317 6.74 31.81 -1.39
CA ASP A 317 5.94 30.89 -2.22
C ASP A 317 6.75 29.71 -2.78
N LYS A 318 8.04 29.62 -2.47
CA LYS A 318 8.93 28.52 -2.86
C LYS A 318 9.51 27.84 -1.63
N THR A 319 9.76 26.53 -1.74
CA THR A 319 10.43 25.69 -0.73
C THR A 319 11.84 26.17 -0.33
N ASP A 320 12.36 27.20 -1.00
CA ASP A 320 13.56 27.93 -0.65
C ASP A 320 13.21 29.41 -0.43
N LEU A 321 13.40 29.91 0.80
CA LEU A 321 13.33 31.33 1.13
C LEU A 321 14.41 32.09 0.35
N THR A 322 13.99 32.83 -0.68
CA THR A 322 14.86 33.69 -1.48
C THR A 322 14.47 35.15 -1.27
N ILE A 323 15.47 36.03 -1.18
CA ILE A 323 15.23 37.48 -1.11
C ILE A 323 14.65 37.92 -2.46
N GLU A 324 13.42 38.41 -2.45
CA GLU A 324 12.71 38.83 -3.66
C GLU A 324 13.14 40.23 -4.07
N LYS A 325 13.18 41.13 -3.08
CA LYS A 325 13.44 42.54 -3.31
C LYS A 325 14.01 43.16 -2.05
N VAL A 326 15.05 43.96 -2.22
CA VAL A 326 15.54 44.85 -1.16
C VAL A 326 15.38 46.27 -1.65
N ILE A 327 14.56 47.03 -0.94
CA ILE A 327 14.29 48.43 -1.23
C ILE A 327 15.07 49.25 -0.21
N CYS A 328 16.06 49.98 -0.70
CA CYS A 328 16.75 51.02 0.05
C CYS A 328 16.60 52.30 -0.77
N GLU A 329 16.25 53.42 -0.13
CA GLU A 329 16.49 54.72 -0.77
C GLU A 329 18.01 54.99 -0.82
N GLU A 330 18.45 55.78 -1.79
CA GLU A 330 19.83 55.89 -2.31
C GLU A 330 20.94 55.65 -1.28
N ILE A 331 21.61 54.49 -1.39
CA ILE A 331 22.82 54.21 -0.63
C ILE A 331 24.03 54.74 -1.42
N PRO A 332 24.88 55.60 -0.83
CA PRO A 332 26.10 56.08 -1.48
C PRO A 332 27.01 54.90 -1.87
N ALA A 333 27.38 54.80 -3.15
CA ALA A 333 28.12 53.68 -3.76
C ALA A 333 29.41 53.29 -3.02
N ASP A 334 30.02 54.25 -2.32
CA ASP A 334 31.28 54.09 -1.62
C ASP A 334 31.15 53.23 -0.35
N LYS A 335 29.96 53.23 0.27
CA LYS A 335 29.67 52.38 1.44
C LYS A 335 29.36 50.94 1.03
N ILE A 336 28.70 50.72 -0.12
CA ILE A 336 28.45 49.38 -0.68
C ILE A 336 29.75 48.66 -1.01
N LYS A 337 30.74 49.36 -1.58
CA LYS A 337 32.07 48.79 -1.88
C LYS A 337 32.86 48.35 -0.64
N LYS A 338 32.65 49.00 0.52
CA LYS A 338 33.30 48.59 1.78
C LYS A 338 32.70 47.34 2.39
N LEU A 339 31.40 47.11 2.21
CA LEU A 339 30.68 45.94 2.74
C LEU A 339 31.03 44.65 2.00
N LEU A 340 31.20 44.72 0.67
CA LEU A 340 31.62 43.58 -0.16
C LEU A 340 33.01 43.02 0.20
N LYS A 341 33.90 43.85 0.76
CA LYS A 341 35.22 43.39 1.23
C LYS A 341 35.13 42.49 2.47
N VAL A 342 34.04 42.57 3.24
CA VAL A 342 33.86 41.81 4.50
C VAL A 342 33.17 40.46 4.25
N THR A 343 32.40 40.33 3.17
CA THR A 343 31.62 39.10 2.85
C THR A 343 32.33 38.11 1.93
N ASN A 344 33.65 38.21 1.73
CA ASN A 344 34.45 37.20 1.02
C ASN A 344 34.58 35.92 1.87
N LEU A 345 33.47 35.19 2.03
CA LEU A 345 33.40 33.86 2.60
C LEU A 345 32.84 32.91 1.52
N HIS A 346 33.76 32.08 1.02
CA HIS A 346 33.62 30.91 0.15
C HIS A 346 32.63 30.93 -1.03
N ASP A 347 33.22 30.92 -2.23
CA ASP A 347 32.55 30.60 -3.49
C ASP A 347 31.90 29.22 -3.44
N GLY A 348 30.58 29.22 -3.60
CA GLY A 348 29.73 28.04 -3.63
C GLY A 348 28.54 28.15 -2.70
N ASP A 349 28.61 29.03 -1.70
CA ASP A 349 27.57 29.13 -0.70
C ASP A 349 26.41 30.02 -1.18
N ARG A 350 25.18 29.67 -0.76
CA ARG A 350 23.94 30.42 -1.09
C ARG A 350 24.08 31.92 -0.75
N LEU A 351 24.96 32.24 0.21
CA LEU A 351 25.38 33.57 0.62
C LEU A 351 25.84 34.46 -0.54
N THR A 352 26.76 33.95 -1.37
CA THR A 352 27.35 34.68 -2.50
C THR A 352 26.30 35.04 -3.54
N LYS A 353 25.33 34.15 -3.79
CA LYS A 353 24.24 34.43 -4.73
C LYS A 353 23.28 35.49 -4.20
N VAL A 354 22.96 35.44 -2.91
CA VAL A 354 22.08 36.42 -2.25
C VAL A 354 22.74 37.80 -2.17
N THR A 355 24.02 37.89 -1.78
CA THR A 355 24.77 39.16 -1.73
C THR A 355 25.00 39.74 -3.13
N THR A 356 25.25 38.91 -4.14
CA THR A 356 25.39 39.36 -5.53
C THR A 356 24.06 39.84 -6.12
N ALA A 357 22.94 39.16 -5.80
CA ALA A 357 21.60 39.60 -6.23
C ALA A 357 21.18 40.91 -5.54
N LEU A 358 21.46 41.05 -4.24
CA LEU A 358 21.28 42.29 -3.48
C LEU A 358 22.07 43.44 -4.11
N TYR A 359 23.34 43.21 -4.43
CA TYR A 359 24.19 44.20 -5.10
C TYR A 359 23.61 44.61 -6.46
N ALA A 360 23.28 43.64 -7.32
CA ALA A 360 22.73 43.91 -8.65
C ALA A 360 21.42 44.70 -8.61
N THR A 361 20.61 44.52 -7.57
CA THR A 361 19.34 45.23 -7.37
C THR A 361 19.55 46.63 -6.79
N LEU A 362 20.56 46.82 -5.92
CA LEU A 362 20.91 48.12 -5.33
C LEU A 362 21.71 49.02 -6.28
N THR A 363 22.35 48.46 -7.31
CA THR A 363 23.12 49.22 -8.32
C THR A 363 22.37 49.52 -9.62
N LYS A 364 21.14 49.02 -9.77
CA LYS A 364 20.20 49.46 -10.81
C LYS A 364 19.32 50.57 -10.25
#